data_AF-A0A3B8LWA2-F1
#
_entry.id   AF-A0A3B8LWA2-F1
#
_cell.length_a   1.000
_cell.length_b   1.000
_cell.length_c   1.000
_cell.angle_alpha   90.00
_cell.angle_beta   90.00
_cell.angle_gamma   90.00
#
_symmetry.space_group_name_H-M   'P 1'
#
loop_
_entity.id
_entity.type
_entity.pdbx_description
1 polymer ?
#
loop_
_entity_poly.entity_id
_entity_poly.type
_entity_poly.pdbx_seq_one_letter_code
_entity_poly.pdbx_strand_id
1 'polypeptide(L)'
;MANESGEWEERVGRLESLVRRDPAARGLISSEAERGVLCEGHLSGAALSLSASRGPVAILTGFFIPHGEPPAAETDGPPGAVTLARVLRGLGREVVLVTDEPCAGGLRATAEAGGLGDLELAVVPLVGAESWCLDFLSRRRDAGGLDHLVAIERVGPSHGLDSMAAQSREGEPPAEDFGQRVPEPSWGCCHNMRARVIDEWTADVSSLFDRLHEFCGEAVTVGIGDGGNEIGMGAVPWEELVARLPGEQSVQIPCRIATDWNLLAGISNWGGWALAAAVALAAGRIELIDPLTIEWQHELVSRMVADGPGVDGPSGRAVVGVDGLSIDDYLVPWQAIRGELGLE
;
A
#
# COMPACT_ATOMS: atom_id res chain seq x y z
N MET A 1 -10.46 9.11 -29.80
CA MET A 1 -10.59 9.93 -28.57
C MET A 1 -11.70 9.42 -27.66
N ALA A 2 -13.01 9.65 -27.89
CA ALA A 2 -14.06 9.19 -26.95
C ALA A 2 -14.21 7.65 -26.85
N ASN A 3 -13.97 6.91 -27.94
CA ASN A 3 -14.04 5.46 -27.95
C ASN A 3 -12.80 4.80 -27.28
N GLU A 4 -11.63 5.43 -27.42
CA GLU A 4 -10.36 4.95 -26.83
C GLU A 4 -10.30 5.22 -25.32
N SER A 5 -10.87 6.35 -24.85
CA SER A 5 -10.97 6.63 -23.43
C SER A 5 -11.94 5.69 -22.70
N GLY A 6 -13.03 5.28 -23.36
CA GLY A 6 -13.99 4.33 -22.79
C GLY A 6 -13.41 2.92 -22.68
N GLU A 7 -12.68 2.47 -23.70
CA GLU A 7 -12.02 1.16 -23.71
C GLU A 7 -10.92 1.07 -22.64
N TRP A 8 -10.13 2.13 -22.46
CA TRP A 8 -9.13 2.21 -21.39
C TRP A 8 -9.77 2.08 -20.00
N GLU A 9 -10.81 2.85 -19.72
CA GLU A 9 -11.48 2.83 -18.42
C GLU A 9 -12.09 1.46 -18.12
N GLU A 10 -12.69 0.82 -19.12
CA GLU A 10 -13.25 -0.53 -18.98
C GLU A 10 -12.17 -1.57 -18.66
N ARG A 11 -10.99 -1.47 -19.30
CA ARG A 11 -9.84 -2.35 -19.02
C ARG A 11 -9.31 -2.15 -17.60
N VAL A 12 -9.16 -0.91 -17.15
CA VAL A 12 -8.71 -0.63 -15.79
C VAL A 12 -9.73 -1.11 -14.76
N GLY A 13 -11.02 -0.92 -15.01
CA GLY A 13 -12.08 -1.46 -14.15
C GLY A 13 -12.03 -2.99 -14.03
N ARG A 14 -11.68 -3.70 -15.12
CA ARG A 14 -11.42 -5.15 -15.07
C ARG A 14 -10.21 -5.47 -14.20
N LEU A 15 -9.08 -4.77 -14.35
CA LEU A 15 -7.91 -4.95 -13.50
C LEU A 15 -8.25 -4.74 -12.01
N GLU A 16 -9.03 -3.70 -11.68
CA GLU A 16 -9.47 -3.42 -10.31
C GLU A 16 -10.33 -4.57 -9.78
N SER A 17 -11.31 -5.04 -10.55
CA SER A 17 -12.18 -6.15 -10.14
C SER A 17 -11.41 -7.45 -9.85
N LEU A 18 -10.27 -7.68 -10.50
CA LEU A 18 -9.47 -8.89 -10.30
C LEU A 18 -8.81 -8.93 -8.91
N VAL A 19 -8.52 -7.76 -8.33
CA VAL A 19 -7.82 -7.62 -7.04
C VAL A 19 -8.77 -7.34 -5.88
N ARG A 20 -10.03 -6.99 -6.17
CA ARG A 20 -11.13 -6.88 -5.20
C ARG A 20 -11.69 -8.25 -4.82
N ARG A 21 -10.88 -9.05 -4.13
CA ARG A 21 -11.26 -10.31 -3.49
C ARG A 21 -10.98 -10.19 -2.00
N ASP A 22 -11.61 -10.98 -1.13
CA ASP A 22 -11.39 -10.85 0.32
C ASP A 22 -11.06 -12.21 0.96
N PRO A 23 -9.91 -12.82 0.62
CA PRO A 23 -9.54 -14.14 1.12
C PRO A 23 -9.33 -14.14 2.64
N ALA A 24 -8.84 -13.03 3.21
CA ALA A 24 -8.59 -12.86 4.64
C ALA A 24 -9.83 -12.45 5.45
N ALA A 25 -10.98 -12.25 4.78
CA ALA A 25 -12.24 -11.81 5.38
C ALA A 25 -12.07 -10.55 6.24
N ARG A 26 -11.31 -9.57 5.73
CA ARG A 26 -11.08 -8.25 6.36
C ARG A 26 -12.34 -7.39 6.39
N GLY A 27 -13.36 -7.73 5.60
CA GLY A 27 -14.68 -7.10 5.63
C GLY A 27 -14.83 -5.90 4.70
N LEU A 28 -13.73 -5.24 4.32
CA LEU A 28 -13.77 -4.05 3.46
C LEU A 28 -14.38 -4.34 2.08
N ILE A 29 -13.84 -5.35 1.39
CA ILE A 29 -14.28 -5.76 0.04
C ILE A 29 -15.52 -6.65 0.11
N SER A 30 -15.57 -7.61 1.06
CA SER A 30 -16.71 -8.54 1.15
C SER A 30 -18.05 -7.84 1.48
N SER A 31 -18.02 -6.63 2.05
CA SER A 31 -19.22 -5.81 2.32
C SER A 31 -19.67 -4.92 1.17
N GLU A 32 -18.95 -4.87 0.04
CA GLU A 32 -19.26 -3.94 -1.06
C GLU A 32 -20.63 -4.19 -1.69
N ALA A 33 -21.10 -5.44 -1.73
CA ALA A 33 -22.43 -5.77 -2.24
C ALA A 33 -23.57 -5.13 -1.42
N GLU A 34 -23.34 -4.86 -0.14
CA GLU A 34 -24.33 -4.28 0.78
C GLU A 34 -24.11 -2.78 0.99
N ARG A 35 -22.85 -2.33 1.04
CA ARG A 35 -22.45 -0.97 1.44
C ARG A 35 -21.90 -0.13 0.30
N GLY A 36 -21.80 -0.68 -0.90
CA GLY A 36 -21.19 -0.04 -2.06
C GLY A 36 -19.67 -0.16 -2.07
N VAL A 37 -19.12 0.14 -3.24
CA VAL A 37 -17.69 0.06 -3.56
C VAL A 37 -16.96 1.27 -2.97
N LEU A 38 -15.88 1.04 -2.21
CA LEU A 38 -15.04 2.13 -1.71
C LEU A 38 -14.02 2.56 -2.76
N CYS A 39 -13.70 3.85 -2.81
CA CYS A 39 -12.62 4.39 -3.66
C CYS A 39 -12.71 3.98 -5.15
N GLU A 40 -13.94 3.85 -5.67
CA GLU A 40 -14.18 3.51 -7.08
C GLU A 40 -13.48 4.51 -8.03
N GLY A 41 -12.78 4.01 -9.04
CA GLY A 41 -12.07 4.83 -10.04
C GLY A 41 -10.72 5.39 -9.57
N HIS A 42 -10.31 5.15 -8.32
CA HIS A 42 -9.01 5.63 -7.81
C HIS A 42 -7.83 4.92 -8.50
N LEU A 43 -7.99 3.66 -8.93
CA LEU A 43 -6.96 2.97 -9.73
C LEU A 43 -6.68 3.71 -11.05
N SER A 44 -7.73 4.11 -11.78
CA SER A 44 -7.62 4.87 -13.03
C SER A 44 -6.93 6.22 -12.81
N GLY A 45 -7.35 6.96 -11.78
CA GLY A 45 -6.76 8.25 -11.42
C GLY A 45 -5.27 8.14 -11.06
N ALA A 46 -4.91 7.18 -10.20
CA ALA A 46 -3.54 6.91 -9.81
C ALA A 46 -2.67 6.52 -11.01
N ALA A 47 -3.16 5.62 -11.87
CA ALA A 47 -2.44 5.14 -13.04
C ALA A 47 -2.14 6.26 -14.03
N LEU A 48 -3.15 7.10 -14.34
CA LEU A 48 -3.00 8.25 -15.24
C LEU A 48 -2.02 9.28 -14.68
N SER A 49 -2.08 9.57 -13.38
CA SER A 49 -1.15 10.50 -12.71
C SER A 49 0.30 10.00 -12.77
N LEU A 50 0.51 8.73 -12.45
CA LEU A 50 1.83 8.08 -12.49
C LEU A 50 2.40 7.95 -13.91
N SER A 51 1.56 7.72 -14.93
CA SER A 51 2.01 7.59 -16.32
C SER A 51 2.29 8.94 -17.00
N ALA A 52 1.60 10.00 -16.57
CA ALA A 52 1.77 11.35 -17.14
C ALA A 52 3.05 12.04 -16.65
N SER A 53 3.59 11.61 -15.51
CA SER A 53 4.70 12.26 -14.82
C SER A 53 6.03 11.53 -15.06
N ARG A 54 7.15 12.27 -14.96
CA ARG A 54 8.49 11.73 -15.24
C ARG A 54 9.48 11.90 -14.10
N GLY A 55 9.15 12.70 -13.09
CA GLY A 55 9.98 12.95 -11.94
C GLY A 55 9.99 11.78 -10.95
N PRO A 56 10.72 11.95 -9.83
CA PRO A 56 11.02 10.87 -8.90
C PRO A 56 9.76 10.32 -8.19
N VAL A 57 9.79 9.02 -7.86
CA VAL A 57 8.76 8.33 -7.08
C VAL A 57 9.39 7.68 -5.86
N ALA A 58 8.75 7.86 -4.70
CA ALA A 58 9.06 7.12 -3.49
C ALA A 58 7.98 6.08 -3.25
N ILE A 59 8.37 4.83 -3.06
CA ILE A 59 7.46 3.72 -2.77
C ILE A 59 7.77 3.20 -1.37
N LEU A 60 6.88 3.49 -0.44
CA LEU A 60 6.92 3.11 0.96
C LEU A 60 6.15 1.80 1.18
N THR A 61 6.77 0.83 1.84
CA THR A 61 6.11 -0.44 2.19
C THR A 61 6.72 -1.08 3.43
N GLY A 62 6.00 -2.02 4.02
CA GLY A 62 6.49 -2.90 5.05
C GLY A 62 5.65 -2.84 6.32
N PHE A 63 5.36 -4.01 6.84
CA PHE A 63 4.64 -4.22 8.09
C PHE A 63 5.38 -5.29 8.89
N PHE A 64 5.75 -5.01 10.14
CA PHE A 64 6.54 -5.94 10.93
C PHE A 64 5.64 -6.85 11.79
N ILE A 65 6.03 -8.12 11.93
CA ILE A 65 5.33 -9.14 12.71
C ILE A 65 6.20 -9.54 13.92
N PRO A 66 6.03 -8.89 15.09
CA PRO A 66 6.88 -9.14 16.26
C PRO A 66 6.79 -10.54 16.83
N HIS A 67 5.66 -11.22 16.58
CA HIS A 67 5.38 -12.57 17.07
C HIS A 67 5.69 -13.65 16.03
N GLY A 68 6.30 -13.28 14.90
CA GLY A 68 6.70 -14.23 13.87
C GLY A 68 7.82 -15.16 14.36
N GLU A 69 7.98 -16.28 13.66
CA GLU A 69 9.05 -17.25 13.89
C GLU A 69 9.89 -17.37 12.60
N PRO A 70 10.97 -16.56 12.43
CA PRO A 70 11.44 -15.49 13.33
C PRO A 70 10.59 -14.20 13.22
N PRO A 71 10.73 -13.24 14.15
CA PRO A 71 10.11 -11.92 13.99
C PRO A 71 10.70 -11.20 12.77
N ALA A 72 9.84 -10.78 11.85
CA ALA A 72 10.26 -10.24 10.56
C ALA A 72 9.16 -9.41 9.89
N ALA A 73 9.50 -8.80 8.75
CA ALA A 73 8.52 -8.19 7.86
C ALA A 73 7.52 -9.24 7.36
N GLU A 74 6.25 -8.88 7.24
CA GLU A 74 5.29 -9.72 6.54
C GLU A 74 5.52 -9.69 5.03
N THR A 75 5.06 -10.72 4.34
CA THR A 75 5.22 -10.90 2.90
C THR A 75 4.27 -10.06 2.04
N ASP A 76 3.26 -9.41 2.63
CA ASP A 76 2.42 -8.45 1.93
C ASP A 76 3.06 -7.05 1.89
N GLY A 77 2.94 -6.37 0.76
CA GLY A 77 3.56 -5.08 0.46
C GLY A 77 4.78 -5.13 -0.46
N PRO A 78 5.92 -5.73 -0.06
CA PRO A 78 7.16 -5.65 -0.83
C PRO A 78 7.10 -6.20 -2.26
N PRO A 79 6.48 -7.38 -2.55
CA PRO A 79 6.32 -7.83 -3.93
C PRO A 79 5.55 -6.85 -4.84
N GLY A 80 4.48 -6.24 -4.32
CA GLY A 80 3.69 -5.21 -5.02
C GLY A 80 4.51 -3.94 -5.28
N ALA A 81 5.25 -3.48 -4.27
CA ALA A 81 6.15 -2.32 -4.37
C ALA A 81 7.27 -2.54 -5.41
N VAL A 82 7.90 -3.72 -5.40
CA VAL A 82 8.95 -4.09 -6.37
C VAL A 82 8.39 -4.21 -7.79
N THR A 83 7.18 -4.74 -7.94
CA THR A 83 6.50 -4.81 -9.25
C THR A 83 6.23 -3.41 -9.81
N LEU A 84 5.68 -2.50 -9.00
CA LEU A 84 5.46 -1.11 -9.41
C LEU A 84 6.78 -0.39 -9.72
N ALA A 85 7.80 -0.53 -8.86
CA ALA A 85 9.13 0.03 -9.07
C ALA A 85 9.73 -0.42 -10.39
N ARG A 86 9.56 -1.70 -10.75
CA ARG A 86 10.08 -2.29 -11.98
C ARG A 86 9.47 -1.64 -13.23
N VAL A 87 8.16 -1.41 -13.23
CA VAL A 87 7.44 -0.73 -14.30
C VAL A 87 7.86 0.74 -14.39
N LEU A 88 7.85 1.48 -13.29
CA LEU A 88 8.22 2.91 -13.27
C LEU A 88 9.66 3.12 -13.73
N ARG A 89 10.59 2.25 -13.33
CA ARG A 89 11.97 2.25 -13.82
C ARG A 89 12.04 1.96 -15.33
N GLY A 90 11.23 1.03 -15.83
CA GLY A 90 11.10 0.74 -17.27
C GLY A 90 10.54 1.92 -18.08
N LEU A 91 9.81 2.82 -17.44
CA LEU A 91 9.38 4.11 -17.98
C LEU A 91 10.45 5.21 -17.86
N GLY A 92 11.61 4.90 -17.27
CA GLY A 92 12.73 5.82 -17.09
C GLY A 92 12.61 6.74 -15.88
N ARG A 93 11.73 6.43 -14.92
CA ARG A 93 11.58 7.22 -13.70
C ARG A 93 12.65 6.87 -12.67
N GLU A 94 13.08 7.88 -11.92
CA GLU A 94 13.83 7.67 -10.68
C GLU A 94 12.88 7.09 -9.62
N VAL A 95 13.29 5.99 -8.99
CA VAL A 95 12.50 5.32 -7.94
C VAL A 95 13.37 5.12 -6.71
N VAL A 96 12.85 5.51 -5.55
CA VAL A 96 13.41 5.15 -4.23
C VAL A 96 12.43 4.22 -3.53
N LEU A 97 12.96 3.12 -2.99
CA LEU A 97 12.22 2.25 -2.09
C LEU A 97 12.40 2.77 -0.67
N VAL A 98 11.30 2.89 0.07
CA VAL A 98 11.28 3.39 1.44
C VAL A 98 10.68 2.32 2.34
N THR A 99 11.28 2.09 3.50
CA THR A 99 10.76 1.17 4.51
C THR A 99 11.35 1.54 5.88
N ASP A 100 10.94 0.86 6.94
CA ASP A 100 11.55 1.03 8.25
C ASP A 100 12.60 -0.04 8.55
N GLU A 101 13.41 0.21 9.58
CA GLU A 101 14.52 -0.65 9.97
C GLU A 101 14.14 -2.13 10.14
N PRO A 102 13.02 -2.49 10.80
CA PRO A 102 12.61 -3.89 10.93
C PRO A 102 12.25 -4.57 9.61
N CYS A 103 11.76 -3.81 8.62
CA CYS A 103 11.32 -4.35 7.33
C CYS A 103 12.39 -4.29 6.22
N ALA A 104 13.52 -3.60 6.48
CA ALA A 104 14.57 -3.36 5.48
C ALA A 104 15.20 -4.64 4.90
N GLY A 105 15.31 -5.70 5.69
CA GLY A 105 15.81 -7.00 5.22
C GLY A 105 14.91 -7.62 4.16
N GLY A 106 13.60 -7.67 4.45
CA GLY A 106 12.58 -8.19 3.56
C GLY A 106 12.56 -7.45 2.23
N LEU A 107 12.40 -6.12 2.28
CA LEU A 107 12.32 -5.31 1.06
C LEU A 107 13.61 -5.35 0.23
N ARG A 108 14.79 -5.42 0.87
CA ARG A 108 16.06 -5.56 0.14
C ARG A 108 16.12 -6.87 -0.63
N ALA A 109 15.79 -7.99 0.01
CA ALA A 109 15.78 -9.31 -0.64
C ALA A 109 14.79 -9.35 -1.81
N THR A 110 13.59 -8.79 -1.63
CA THR A 110 12.60 -8.68 -2.70
C THR A 110 13.10 -7.81 -3.86
N ALA A 111 13.72 -6.67 -3.57
CA ALA A 111 14.26 -5.77 -4.60
C ALA A 111 15.41 -6.41 -5.38
N GLU A 112 16.32 -7.13 -4.70
CA GLU A 112 17.40 -7.88 -5.34
C GLU A 112 16.86 -8.97 -6.26
N ALA A 113 15.88 -9.75 -5.81
CA ALA A 113 15.19 -10.76 -6.62
C ALA A 113 14.49 -10.15 -7.84
N GLY A 114 13.94 -8.94 -7.68
CA GLY A 114 13.31 -8.18 -8.76
C GLY A 114 14.29 -7.52 -9.75
N GLY A 115 15.60 -7.70 -9.58
CA GLY A 115 16.62 -7.05 -10.40
C GLY A 115 16.69 -5.54 -10.19
N LEU A 116 16.37 -5.08 -8.98
CA LEU A 116 16.33 -3.68 -8.53
C LEU A 116 17.24 -3.43 -7.31
N GLY A 117 18.21 -4.31 -7.05
CA GLY A 117 19.14 -4.18 -5.92
C GLY A 117 20.06 -2.95 -5.96
N ASP A 118 20.09 -2.23 -7.08
CA ASP A 118 20.82 -0.97 -7.25
C ASP A 118 19.95 0.28 -7.00
N LEU A 119 18.64 0.13 -6.73
CA LEU A 119 17.81 1.25 -6.29
C LEU A 119 18.22 1.72 -4.89
N GLU A 120 18.01 3.01 -4.62
CA GLU A 120 18.13 3.53 -3.25
C GLU A 120 17.07 2.85 -2.37
N LEU A 121 17.53 2.29 -1.25
CA LEU A 121 16.69 1.83 -0.15
C LEU A 121 16.84 2.80 1.03
N ALA A 122 15.85 3.68 1.19
CA ALA A 122 15.78 4.64 2.27
C ALA A 122 15.12 3.99 3.51
N VAL A 123 15.91 3.79 4.56
CA VAL A 123 15.49 3.07 5.77
C VAL A 123 15.20 4.06 6.91
N VAL A 124 13.96 4.10 7.36
CA VAL A 124 13.50 4.93 8.48
C VAL A 124 13.88 4.24 9.80
N PRO A 125 14.59 4.90 10.72
CA PRO A 125 14.89 4.33 12.03
C PRO A 125 13.63 4.31 12.91
N LEU A 126 13.53 3.34 13.83
CA LEU A 126 12.45 3.31 14.82
C LEU A 126 12.50 4.54 15.75
N VAL A 127 13.70 4.99 16.11
CA VAL A 127 13.92 6.16 16.95
C VAL A 127 14.34 7.34 16.08
N GLY A 128 13.62 8.47 16.22
CA GLY A 128 13.89 9.68 15.43
C GLY A 128 13.28 9.65 14.02
N ALA A 129 12.24 8.84 13.80
CA ALA A 129 11.52 8.72 12.53
C ALA A 129 11.05 10.08 11.98
N GLU A 130 10.48 10.95 12.82
CA GLU A 130 10.04 12.30 12.41
C GLU A 130 11.19 13.13 11.82
N SER A 131 12.32 13.24 12.54
CA SER A 131 13.49 13.97 12.05
C SER A 131 14.00 13.38 10.74
N TRP A 132 14.04 12.04 10.64
CA TRP A 132 14.43 11.36 9.42
C TRP A 132 13.49 11.68 8.25
N CYS A 133 12.17 11.73 8.48
CA CYS A 133 11.18 12.06 7.46
C CYS A 133 11.39 13.48 6.93
N LEU A 134 11.60 14.45 7.83
CA LEU A 134 11.87 15.85 7.46
C LEU A 134 13.19 15.99 6.69
N ASP A 135 14.22 15.25 7.07
CA ASP A 135 15.50 15.24 6.37
C ASP A 135 15.39 14.56 4.99
N PHE A 136 14.62 13.47 4.88
CA PHE A 136 14.33 12.82 3.60
C PHE A 136 13.61 13.77 2.65
N LEU A 137 12.52 14.41 3.10
CA LEU A 137 11.77 15.38 2.28
C LEU A 137 12.62 16.60 1.90
N SER A 138 13.45 17.10 2.82
CA SER A 138 14.41 18.17 2.54
C SER A 138 15.38 17.80 1.43
N ARG A 139 15.98 16.61 1.50
CA ARG A 139 16.89 16.10 0.46
C ARG A 139 16.17 15.93 -0.88
N ARG A 140 14.92 15.46 -0.89
CA ARG A 140 14.12 15.32 -2.12
C ARG A 140 13.84 16.68 -2.76
N ARG A 141 13.36 17.66 -1.98
CA ARG A 141 13.19 19.04 -2.44
C ARG A 141 14.48 19.59 -3.06
N ASP A 142 15.60 19.45 -2.37
CA ASP A 142 16.89 19.99 -2.81
C ASP A 142 17.42 19.26 -4.07
N ALA A 143 16.99 18.02 -4.30
CA ALA A 143 17.30 17.21 -5.48
C ALA A 143 16.32 17.39 -6.66
N GLY A 144 15.35 18.30 -6.57
CA GLY A 144 14.39 18.59 -7.65
C GLY A 144 12.95 18.17 -7.36
N GLY A 145 12.67 17.67 -6.16
CA GLY A 145 11.32 17.33 -5.68
C GLY A 145 10.99 15.84 -5.77
N LEU A 146 9.70 15.56 -5.57
CA LEU A 146 9.09 14.24 -5.68
C LEU A 146 7.77 14.42 -6.43
N ASP A 147 7.53 13.61 -7.47
CA ASP A 147 6.25 13.66 -8.20
C ASP A 147 5.22 12.78 -7.51
N HIS A 148 5.64 11.65 -6.94
CA HIS A 148 4.74 10.69 -6.28
C HIS A 148 5.32 10.10 -5.00
N LEU A 149 4.45 9.94 -3.99
CA LEU A 149 4.69 9.12 -2.80
C LEU A 149 3.61 8.04 -2.72
N VAL A 150 4.02 6.78 -2.88
CA VAL A 150 3.13 5.62 -2.88
C VAL A 150 3.35 4.83 -1.59
N ALA A 151 2.30 4.53 -0.84
CA ALA A 151 2.31 3.58 0.27
C ALA A 151 1.61 2.28 -0.15
N ILE A 152 2.24 1.13 0.13
CA ILE A 152 1.68 -0.20 -0.12
C ILE A 152 1.90 -1.04 1.13
N GLU A 153 0.82 -1.51 1.76
CA GLU A 153 0.90 -2.26 3.02
C GLU A 153 1.78 -1.56 4.05
N ARG A 154 1.47 -0.28 4.30
CA ARG A 154 2.15 0.48 5.33
C ARG A 154 1.14 1.00 6.32
N VAL A 155 1.21 0.49 7.54
CA VAL A 155 0.43 0.99 8.68
C VAL A 155 0.68 2.49 8.91
N GLY A 156 -0.38 3.21 9.22
CA GLY A 156 -0.30 4.60 9.67
C GLY A 156 -0.91 4.79 11.06
N PRO A 157 -0.72 5.98 11.66
CA PRO A 157 -1.31 6.30 12.94
C PRO A 157 -2.84 6.32 12.85
N SER A 158 -3.51 5.82 13.89
CA SER A 158 -4.97 5.84 14.01
C SER A 158 -5.52 7.26 14.16
N HIS A 159 -6.83 7.41 14.00
CA HIS A 159 -7.52 8.65 14.32
C HIS A 159 -7.47 9.00 15.82
N GLY A 160 -7.29 10.29 16.10
CA GLY A 160 -7.82 10.95 17.30
C GLY A 160 -9.06 11.79 16.95
N LEU A 161 -9.72 12.35 17.97
CA LEU A 161 -10.99 13.08 17.79
C LEU A 161 -10.93 14.18 16.72
N ASP A 162 -9.89 15.02 16.76
CA ASP A 162 -9.72 16.13 15.81
C ASP A 162 -9.55 15.64 14.38
N SER A 163 -8.70 14.62 14.18
CA SER A 163 -8.46 14.05 12.85
C SER A 163 -9.68 13.34 12.27
N MET A 164 -10.48 12.67 13.11
CA MET A 164 -11.74 12.06 12.70
C MET A 164 -12.73 13.16 12.33
N ALA A 165 -12.92 14.16 13.19
CA ALA A 165 -13.85 15.26 12.95
C ALA A 165 -13.52 16.07 11.68
N ALA A 166 -12.24 16.12 11.30
CA ALA A 166 -11.78 16.80 10.09
C ALA A 166 -11.97 16.04 8.78
N GLN A 167 -12.34 14.74 8.79
CA GLN A 167 -12.52 13.98 7.55
C GLN A 167 -13.69 14.52 6.73
N SER A 168 -13.50 14.57 5.40
CA SER A 168 -14.57 14.86 4.45
C SER A 168 -15.64 13.77 4.49
N ARG A 169 -16.90 14.15 4.66
CA ARG A 169 -18.05 13.23 4.83
C ARG A 169 -19.36 13.90 4.47
N GLU A 170 -20.41 13.09 4.31
CA GLU A 170 -21.78 13.58 4.32
C GLU A 170 -22.31 13.66 5.76
N GLY A 171 -22.72 14.84 6.20
CA GLY A 171 -23.28 15.06 7.54
C GLY A 171 -22.26 15.41 8.62
N GLU A 172 -22.72 15.39 9.87
CA GLU A 172 -21.90 15.73 11.03
C GLU A 172 -21.00 14.56 11.46
N PRO A 173 -19.78 14.82 11.97
CA PRO A 173 -18.91 13.76 12.45
C PRO A 173 -19.51 13.06 13.68
N PRO A 174 -19.35 11.72 13.82
CA PRO A 174 -19.86 10.93 14.94
C PRO A 174 -18.98 11.08 16.19
N ALA A 175 -18.71 12.33 16.61
CA ALA A 175 -17.78 12.65 17.69
C ALA A 175 -18.13 12.00 19.04
N GLU A 176 -19.42 11.93 19.38
CA GLU A 176 -19.89 11.28 20.60
C GLU A 176 -19.64 9.76 20.56
N ASP A 177 -20.01 9.10 19.47
CA ASP A 177 -19.79 7.65 19.29
C ASP A 177 -18.29 7.31 19.30
N PHE A 178 -17.49 8.10 18.59
CA PHE A 178 -16.04 7.95 18.56
C PHE A 178 -15.43 8.09 19.96
N GLY A 179 -15.77 9.15 20.70
CA GLY A 179 -15.24 9.38 22.05
C GLY A 179 -15.68 8.31 23.07
N GLN A 180 -16.81 7.64 22.84
CA GLN A 180 -17.28 6.54 23.69
C GLN A 180 -16.58 5.21 23.36
N ARG A 181 -16.22 4.98 22.09
CA ARG A 181 -15.74 3.67 21.60
C ARG A 181 -14.22 3.60 21.41
N VAL A 182 -13.55 4.72 21.16
CA VAL A 182 -12.10 4.77 20.88
C VAL A 182 -11.37 5.37 22.08
N PRO A 183 -10.58 4.58 22.83
CA PRO A 183 -9.83 5.07 23.98
C PRO A 183 -8.79 6.13 23.56
N GLU A 184 -8.71 7.23 24.31
CA GLU A 184 -7.72 8.31 24.09
C GLU A 184 -6.27 7.80 24.02
N PRO A 185 -5.81 6.82 24.84
CA PRO A 185 -4.47 6.26 24.71
C PRO A 185 -4.18 5.54 23.39
N SER A 186 -5.21 5.20 22.61
CA SER A 186 -5.07 4.57 21.31
C SER A 186 -5.02 5.61 20.17
N TRP A 187 -5.18 6.91 20.44
CA TRP A 187 -5.20 7.93 19.40
C TRP A 187 -3.81 8.20 18.85
N GLY A 188 -3.66 8.21 17.53
CA GLY A 188 -2.38 8.50 16.87
C GLY A 188 -1.36 7.35 16.94
N CYS A 189 -1.73 6.19 17.46
CA CYS A 189 -0.87 5.01 17.50
C CYS A 189 -1.03 4.16 16.22
N CYS A 190 0.05 3.51 15.80
CA CYS A 190 -0.02 2.45 14.79
C CYS A 190 -0.57 1.17 15.44
N HIS A 191 -1.54 0.54 14.79
CA HIS A 191 -2.16 -0.69 15.28
C HIS A 191 -2.01 -1.83 14.29
N ASN A 192 -1.92 -3.05 14.80
CA ASN A 192 -2.24 -4.22 13.99
C ASN A 192 -3.75 -4.51 13.95
N MET A 193 -4.14 -5.46 13.10
CA MET A 193 -5.54 -5.87 12.90
C MET A 193 -6.23 -6.46 14.14
N ARG A 194 -5.50 -6.69 15.23
CA ARG A 194 -6.04 -7.09 16.55
C ARG A 194 -6.18 -5.90 17.51
N ALA A 195 -6.09 -4.67 16.99
CA ALA A 195 -6.10 -3.42 17.74
C ALA A 195 -5.03 -3.35 18.85
N ARG A 196 -3.87 -3.98 18.62
CA ARG A 196 -2.71 -3.81 19.51
C ARG A 196 -1.82 -2.71 18.95
N VAL A 197 -1.40 -1.80 19.81
CA VAL A 197 -0.38 -0.78 19.49
C VAL A 197 0.93 -1.48 19.13
N ILE A 198 1.54 -1.05 18.02
CA ILE A 198 2.78 -1.62 17.48
C ILE A 198 3.90 -0.57 17.29
N ASP A 199 3.77 0.62 17.89
CA ASP A 199 4.74 1.73 17.78
C ASP A 199 6.18 1.35 18.17
N GLU A 200 6.35 0.37 19.06
CA GLU A 200 7.68 -0.17 19.42
C GLU A 200 8.40 -0.84 18.23
N TRP A 201 7.63 -1.34 17.26
CA TRP A 201 8.09 -2.20 16.16
C TRP A 201 7.87 -1.58 14.78
N THR A 202 7.41 -0.33 14.74
CA THR A 202 7.01 0.36 13.52
C THR A 202 7.37 1.83 13.64
N ALA A 203 8.18 2.32 12.70
CA ALA A 203 8.49 3.75 12.66
C ALA A 203 7.25 4.55 12.26
N ASP A 204 6.91 5.59 13.02
CA ASP A 204 5.88 6.54 12.58
C ASP A 204 6.41 7.38 11.40
N VAL A 205 5.87 7.08 10.23
CA VAL A 205 6.23 7.70 8.94
C VAL A 205 5.18 8.73 8.49
N SER A 206 4.21 9.07 9.34
CA SER A 206 3.12 10.01 9.01
C SER A 206 3.64 11.37 8.53
N SER A 207 4.78 11.81 9.05
CA SER A 207 5.44 13.06 8.63
C SER A 207 5.85 13.07 7.15
N LEU A 208 6.04 11.92 6.49
CA LEU A 208 6.25 11.88 5.04
C LEU A 208 5.03 12.37 4.26
N PHE A 209 3.82 12.25 4.83
CA PHE A 209 2.56 12.62 4.22
C PHE A 209 2.08 13.98 4.75
N ASP A 210 2.00 14.13 6.07
CA ASP A 210 1.48 15.36 6.73
C ASP A 210 2.28 16.61 6.32
N ARG A 211 3.58 16.44 6.04
CA ARG A 211 4.49 17.54 5.69
C ARG A 211 4.88 17.55 4.22
N LEU A 212 4.39 16.61 3.40
CA LEU A 212 4.85 16.41 2.02
C LEU A 212 4.84 17.71 1.22
N HIS A 213 3.70 18.40 1.20
CA HIS A 213 3.50 19.59 0.37
C HIS A 213 4.29 20.83 0.83
N GLU A 214 4.86 20.82 2.04
CA GLU A 214 5.80 21.86 2.47
C GLU A 214 7.15 21.76 1.76
N PHE A 215 7.50 20.56 1.30
CA PHE A 215 8.77 20.26 0.63
C PHE A 215 8.61 19.98 -0.86
N CYS A 216 7.55 19.26 -1.23
CA CYS A 216 7.23 18.81 -2.58
C CYS A 216 5.77 19.18 -2.88
N GLY A 217 5.50 20.46 -3.17
CA GLY A 217 4.15 21.03 -3.24
C GLY A 217 3.19 20.34 -4.21
N GLU A 218 3.70 19.87 -5.36
CA GLU A 218 2.90 19.23 -6.43
C GLU A 218 2.92 17.69 -6.36
N ALA A 219 3.52 17.11 -5.31
CA ALA A 219 3.60 15.65 -5.18
C ALA A 219 2.21 15.05 -5.00
N VAL A 220 1.95 13.93 -5.70
CA VAL A 220 0.69 13.17 -5.60
C VAL A 220 0.92 11.92 -4.75
N THR A 221 -0.02 11.65 -3.85
CA THR A 221 0.03 10.52 -2.92
C THR A 221 -0.89 9.39 -3.36
N VAL A 222 -0.42 8.15 -3.21
CA VAL A 222 -1.21 6.95 -3.47
C VAL A 222 -1.09 6.01 -2.27
N GLY A 223 -2.22 5.53 -1.75
CA GLY A 223 -2.28 4.53 -0.69
C GLY A 223 -2.86 3.22 -1.21
N ILE A 224 -2.33 2.09 -0.75
CA ILE A 224 -2.84 0.74 -1.04
C ILE A 224 -2.84 -0.05 0.27
N GLY A 225 -4.01 -0.60 0.62
CA GLY A 225 -4.22 -1.37 1.84
C GLY A 225 -5.39 -2.35 1.72
N ASP A 226 -5.50 -3.26 2.70
CA ASP A 226 -6.55 -4.29 2.76
C ASP A 226 -7.32 -4.34 4.10
N GLY A 227 -6.79 -3.69 5.14
CA GLY A 227 -7.20 -3.84 6.54
C GLY A 227 -7.75 -2.58 7.21
N GLY A 228 -7.61 -1.40 6.61
CA GLY A 228 -8.12 -0.13 7.13
C GLY A 228 -7.15 0.63 8.04
N ASN A 229 -6.08 -0.02 8.51
CA ASN A 229 -5.02 0.57 9.35
C ASN A 229 -3.83 1.10 8.53
N GLU A 230 -3.88 0.99 7.21
CA GLU A 230 -2.83 1.40 6.29
C GLU A 230 -3.00 2.86 5.85
N ILE A 231 -1.88 3.49 5.49
CA ILE A 231 -1.82 4.81 4.90
C ILE A 231 -2.63 4.86 3.61
N GLY A 232 -3.52 5.84 3.52
CA GLY A 232 -4.52 5.99 2.47
C GLY A 232 -5.95 5.80 2.98
N MET A 233 -6.13 4.95 4.00
CA MET A 233 -7.45 4.64 4.55
C MET A 233 -8.13 5.83 5.25
N GLY A 234 -7.37 6.87 5.63
CA GLY A 234 -7.93 8.11 6.16
C GLY A 234 -8.82 8.88 5.18
N ALA A 235 -8.78 8.53 3.88
CA ALA A 235 -9.69 9.06 2.87
C ALA A 235 -11.13 8.50 3.00
N VAL A 236 -11.31 7.38 3.70
CA VAL A 236 -12.62 6.79 3.98
C VAL A 236 -13.08 7.24 5.37
N PRO A 237 -14.30 7.77 5.53
CA PRO A 237 -14.82 8.17 6.85
C PRO A 237 -14.71 7.03 7.87
N TRP A 238 -14.27 7.36 9.09
CA TRP A 238 -14.02 6.38 10.15
C TRP A 238 -15.21 5.43 10.36
N GLU A 239 -16.44 5.93 10.41
CA GLU A 239 -17.65 5.14 10.61
C GLU A 239 -17.93 4.17 9.46
N GLU A 240 -17.53 4.51 8.22
CA GLU A 240 -17.67 3.63 7.07
C GLU A 240 -16.67 2.48 7.11
N LEU A 241 -15.43 2.74 7.54
CA LEU A 241 -14.45 1.67 7.79
C LEU A 241 -14.92 0.76 8.93
N VAL A 242 -15.28 1.36 10.07
CA VAL A 242 -15.73 0.61 11.25
C VAL A 242 -16.96 -0.24 10.99
N ALA A 243 -17.88 0.22 10.13
CA ALA A 243 -19.08 -0.54 9.79
C ALA A 243 -18.82 -1.76 8.89
N ARG A 244 -17.61 -1.87 8.32
CA ARG A 244 -17.15 -2.96 7.45
C ARG A 244 -16.17 -3.90 8.14
N LEU A 245 -15.32 -3.36 9.00
CA LEU A 245 -14.27 -4.11 9.68
C LEU A 245 -14.83 -5.11 10.72
N PRO A 246 -14.26 -6.32 10.82
CA PRO A 246 -14.73 -7.33 11.75
C PRO A 246 -14.30 -7.02 13.19
N GLY A 247 -15.21 -7.23 14.14
CA GLY A 247 -14.94 -7.15 15.57
C GLY A 247 -15.00 -5.75 16.18
N GLU A 248 -15.46 -5.66 17.42
CA GLU A 248 -15.70 -4.40 18.13
C GLU A 248 -14.42 -3.58 18.33
N GLN A 249 -13.27 -4.24 18.51
CA GLN A 249 -11.99 -3.59 18.73
C GLN A 249 -11.45 -2.83 17.50
N SER A 250 -11.96 -3.15 16.30
CA SER A 250 -11.53 -2.55 15.03
C SER A 250 -11.93 -1.07 14.91
N VAL A 251 -12.67 -0.52 15.88
CA VAL A 251 -12.90 0.93 16.02
C VAL A 251 -11.62 1.74 16.22
N GLN A 252 -10.56 1.11 16.72
CA GLN A 252 -9.30 1.78 17.10
C GLN A 252 -8.28 1.82 15.97
N ILE A 253 -8.42 0.96 14.95
CA ILE A 253 -7.39 0.74 13.93
C ILE A 253 -7.43 1.68 12.71
N PRO A 254 -8.56 2.34 12.33
CA PRO A 254 -8.60 3.15 11.11
C PRO A 254 -7.51 4.22 11.09
N CYS A 255 -6.66 4.15 10.07
CA CYS A 255 -5.56 5.08 9.85
C CYS A 255 -6.10 6.47 9.50
N ARG A 256 -5.47 7.52 10.05
CA ARG A 256 -5.86 8.91 9.79
C ARG A 256 -5.30 9.51 8.50
N ILE A 257 -4.30 8.87 7.90
CA ILE A 257 -3.60 9.44 6.75
C ILE A 257 -4.41 9.17 5.49
N ALA A 258 -4.89 10.24 4.87
CA ALA A 258 -5.52 10.21 3.55
C ALA A 258 -4.48 10.40 2.45
N THR A 259 -4.76 9.85 1.27
CA THR A 259 -3.98 10.04 0.05
C THR A 259 -4.87 10.52 -1.10
N ASP A 260 -4.29 11.15 -2.12
CA ASP A 260 -5.02 11.66 -3.28
C ASP A 260 -5.75 10.55 -4.04
N TRP A 261 -5.09 9.39 -4.15
CA TRP A 261 -5.69 8.16 -4.63
C TRP A 261 -5.51 7.06 -3.59
N ASN A 262 -6.53 6.23 -3.40
CA ASN A 262 -6.53 5.14 -2.44
C ASN A 262 -7.10 3.89 -3.09
N LEU A 263 -6.37 2.78 -3.07
CA LEU A 263 -6.75 1.53 -3.69
C LEU A 263 -6.99 0.49 -2.61
N LEU A 264 -8.16 -0.15 -2.66
CA LEU A 264 -8.46 -1.31 -1.83
C LEU A 264 -8.22 -2.58 -2.64
N ALA A 265 -7.46 -3.51 -2.06
CA ALA A 265 -7.25 -4.83 -2.61
C ALA A 265 -7.42 -5.88 -1.51
N GLY A 266 -7.63 -7.14 -1.90
CA GLY A 266 -7.72 -8.24 -0.92
C GLY A 266 -6.44 -8.59 -0.20
N ILE A 267 -5.33 -8.19 -0.83
CA ILE A 267 -3.94 -8.32 -0.43
C ILE A 267 -3.26 -7.11 -1.10
N SER A 268 -2.51 -6.30 -0.37
CA SER A 268 -1.93 -5.05 -0.86
C SER A 268 -0.97 -5.23 -2.05
N ASN A 269 -0.26 -6.36 -2.10
CA ASN A 269 0.54 -6.75 -3.26
C ASN A 269 -0.28 -6.79 -4.55
N TRP A 270 -1.53 -7.27 -4.49
CA TRP A 270 -2.42 -7.30 -5.64
C TRP A 270 -2.78 -5.88 -6.08
N GLY A 271 -3.04 -4.97 -5.15
CA GLY A 271 -3.24 -3.56 -5.47
C GLY A 271 -2.01 -2.94 -6.17
N GLY A 272 -0.80 -3.25 -5.68
CA GLY A 272 0.46 -2.87 -6.33
C GLY A 272 0.59 -3.42 -7.75
N TRP A 273 0.18 -4.67 -7.98
CA TRP A 273 0.16 -5.30 -9.29
C TRP A 273 -0.85 -4.65 -10.26
N ALA A 274 -2.07 -4.39 -9.80
CA ALA A 274 -3.10 -3.71 -10.59
C ALA A 274 -2.64 -2.30 -10.97
N LEU A 275 -2.03 -1.56 -10.03
CA LEU A 275 -1.47 -0.25 -10.30
C LEU A 275 -0.32 -0.30 -11.31
N ALA A 276 0.61 -1.25 -11.17
CA ALA A 276 1.70 -1.43 -12.12
C ALA A 276 1.18 -1.76 -13.54
N ALA A 277 0.21 -2.66 -13.65
CA ALA A 277 -0.45 -3.04 -14.90
C ALA A 277 -1.19 -1.85 -15.54
N ALA A 278 -1.97 -1.11 -14.75
CA ALA A 278 -2.68 0.07 -15.21
C ALA A 278 -1.69 1.15 -15.68
N VAL A 279 -0.63 1.45 -14.92
CA VAL A 279 0.41 2.41 -15.34
C VAL A 279 1.06 2.01 -16.66
N ALA A 280 1.42 0.73 -16.83
CA ALA A 280 2.01 0.24 -18.08
C ALA A 280 1.04 0.38 -19.26
N LEU A 281 -0.23 0.07 -19.05
CA LEU A 281 -1.28 0.21 -20.05
C LEU A 281 -1.54 1.69 -20.40
N ALA A 282 -1.60 2.60 -19.41
CA ALA A 282 -1.76 4.05 -19.62
C ALA A 282 -0.60 4.65 -20.41
N ALA A 283 0.63 4.17 -20.15
CA ALA A 283 1.82 4.60 -20.85
C ALA A 283 1.93 4.00 -22.27
N GLY A 284 1.08 3.05 -22.65
CA GLY A 284 1.21 2.28 -23.89
C GLY A 284 2.45 1.40 -23.92
N ARG A 285 2.89 0.91 -22.75
CA ARG A 285 4.13 0.15 -22.52
C ARG A 285 3.86 -1.20 -21.83
N ILE A 286 2.83 -1.93 -22.28
CA ILE A 286 2.43 -3.23 -21.71
C ILE A 286 3.58 -4.24 -21.72
N GLU A 287 4.53 -4.13 -22.66
CA GLU A 287 5.70 -5.01 -22.74
C GLU A 287 6.63 -4.90 -21.51
N LEU A 288 6.46 -3.90 -20.65
CA LEU A 288 7.13 -3.82 -19.35
C LEU A 288 6.61 -4.87 -18.35
N ILE A 289 5.39 -5.38 -18.55
CA ILE A 289 4.77 -6.42 -17.71
C ILE A 289 5.18 -7.82 -18.19
N ASP A 290 5.47 -8.00 -19.47
CA ASP A 290 5.85 -9.28 -20.07
C ASP A 290 6.90 -10.08 -19.26
N PRO A 291 8.05 -9.51 -18.86
CA PRO A 291 9.07 -10.24 -18.10
C PRO A 291 8.68 -10.54 -16.64
N LEU A 292 7.59 -9.96 -16.14
CA LEU A 292 7.12 -10.13 -14.76
C LEU A 292 6.18 -11.35 -14.71
N THR A 293 6.73 -12.53 -14.97
CA THR A 293 5.95 -13.79 -15.07
C THR A 293 5.45 -14.25 -13.69
N ILE A 294 4.65 -15.33 -13.70
CA ILE A 294 4.21 -16.01 -12.47
C ILE A 294 5.42 -16.50 -11.67
N GLU A 295 6.42 -17.07 -12.35
CA GLU A 295 7.68 -17.52 -11.74
C GLU A 295 8.49 -16.36 -11.17
N TRP A 296 8.46 -15.19 -11.83
CA TRP A 296 9.11 -13.99 -11.31
C TRP A 296 8.47 -13.54 -9.98
N GLN A 297 7.14 -13.48 -9.92
CA GLN A 297 6.43 -13.15 -8.66
C GLN A 297 6.66 -14.21 -7.57
N HIS A 298 6.66 -15.49 -7.95
CA HIS A 298 6.98 -16.58 -7.03
C HIS A 298 8.39 -16.42 -6.44
N GLU A 299 9.38 -16.08 -7.28
CA GLU A 299 10.77 -15.86 -6.87
C GLU A 299 10.88 -14.66 -5.90
N LEU A 300 10.12 -13.58 -6.11
CA LEU A 300 10.11 -12.44 -5.19
C LEU A 300 9.74 -12.87 -3.76
N VAL A 301 8.64 -13.62 -3.60
CA VAL A 301 8.19 -14.09 -2.29
C VAL A 301 9.17 -15.12 -1.72
N SER A 302 9.65 -16.05 -2.56
CA SER A 302 10.60 -17.09 -2.14
C SER A 302 11.89 -16.49 -1.59
N ARG A 303 12.44 -15.48 -2.27
CA ARG A 303 13.65 -14.77 -1.87
C ARG A 303 13.45 -13.89 -0.65
N MET A 304 12.30 -13.24 -0.57
CA MET A 304 11.94 -12.46 0.62
C MET A 304 11.92 -13.34 1.87
N VAL A 305 11.33 -14.54 1.79
CA VAL A 305 11.28 -15.49 2.91
C VAL A 305 12.67 -16.10 3.21
N ALA A 306 13.42 -16.48 2.17
CA ALA A 306 14.70 -17.17 2.34
C ALA A 306 15.85 -16.23 2.78
N ASP A 307 15.93 -15.04 2.17
CA ASP A 307 17.05 -14.12 2.29
C ASP A 307 16.69 -12.84 3.10
N GLY A 308 15.40 -12.49 3.20
CA GLY A 308 14.84 -11.27 3.81
C GLY A 308 14.12 -11.47 5.15
N PRO A 309 14.42 -12.57 5.85
CA PRO A 309 13.54 -13.32 6.78
C PRO A 309 12.01 -13.16 6.73
N GLY A 310 11.39 -12.84 5.59
CA GLY A 310 9.95 -12.56 5.52
C GLY A 310 9.05 -13.69 6.05
N VAL A 311 7.93 -13.31 6.67
CA VAL A 311 6.93 -14.25 7.20
C VAL A 311 5.55 -13.99 6.63
N ASP A 312 4.72 -15.02 6.55
CA ASP A 312 3.30 -14.85 6.26
C ASP A 312 2.61 -14.16 7.45
N GLY A 313 1.89 -13.06 7.20
CA GLY A 313 1.31 -12.19 8.24
C GLY A 313 0.39 -12.93 9.23
N PRO A 314 -0.66 -13.64 8.75
CA PRO A 314 -1.59 -14.37 9.62
C PRO A 314 -0.96 -15.51 10.41
N SER A 315 -0.09 -16.33 9.79
CA SER A 315 0.53 -17.47 10.47
C SER A 315 1.76 -17.11 11.29
N GLY A 316 2.43 -16.00 10.97
CA GLY A 316 3.70 -15.57 11.53
C GLY A 316 4.87 -16.50 11.18
N ARG A 317 4.72 -17.39 10.17
CA ARG A 317 5.73 -18.39 9.83
C ARG A 317 6.50 -18.00 8.58
N ALA A 318 7.78 -18.36 8.53
CA ALA A 318 8.60 -18.29 7.32
C ALA A 318 8.15 -19.36 6.31
N VAL A 319 7.09 -19.06 5.57
CA VAL A 319 6.51 -19.90 4.52
C VAL A 319 6.35 -19.10 3.24
N VAL A 320 6.51 -19.74 2.10
CA VAL A 320 6.28 -19.11 0.79
C VAL A 320 4.76 -19.04 0.56
N GLY A 321 4.19 -17.89 0.93
CA GLY A 321 2.77 -17.58 0.90
C GLY A 321 2.56 -16.12 1.31
N VAL A 322 1.34 -15.61 1.15
CA VAL A 322 0.98 -14.22 1.51
C VAL A 322 -0.44 -14.20 2.05
N ASP A 323 -0.65 -13.51 3.17
CA ASP A 323 -1.94 -13.33 3.83
C ASP A 323 -2.77 -14.62 4.04
N GLY A 324 -2.06 -15.68 4.44
CA GLY A 324 -2.60 -17.00 4.73
C GLY A 324 -2.89 -17.83 3.48
N LEU A 325 -2.63 -17.30 2.27
CA LEU A 325 -2.75 -18.03 1.02
C LEU A 325 -1.49 -18.83 0.70
N SER A 326 -1.71 -19.98 0.08
CA SER A 326 -0.62 -20.69 -0.62
C SER A 326 -0.08 -19.80 -1.75
N ILE A 327 1.18 -20.01 -2.13
CA ILE A 327 1.76 -19.24 -3.23
C ILE A 327 0.97 -19.40 -4.55
N ASP A 328 0.39 -20.58 -4.80
CA ASP A 328 -0.42 -20.84 -5.99
C ASP A 328 -1.71 -20.01 -5.99
N ASP A 329 -2.43 -19.97 -4.86
CA ASP A 329 -3.66 -19.17 -4.72
C ASP A 329 -3.37 -17.68 -4.78
N TYR A 330 -2.26 -17.24 -4.17
CA TYR A 330 -1.80 -15.86 -4.18
C TYR A 330 -1.50 -15.34 -5.60
N LEU A 331 -1.02 -16.19 -6.50
CA LEU A 331 -0.63 -15.81 -7.86
C LEU A 331 -1.81 -15.79 -8.86
N VAL A 332 -2.99 -16.29 -8.48
CA VAL A 332 -4.18 -16.33 -9.37
C VAL A 332 -4.56 -14.94 -9.90
N PRO A 333 -4.62 -13.86 -9.10
CA PRO A 333 -4.92 -12.53 -9.63
C PRO A 333 -3.85 -12.02 -10.60
N TRP A 334 -2.56 -12.32 -10.38
CA TRP A 334 -1.51 -11.92 -11.31
C TRP A 334 -1.66 -12.59 -12.67
N GLN A 335 -1.98 -13.89 -12.68
CA GLN A 335 -2.26 -14.62 -13.92
C GLN A 335 -3.43 -13.99 -14.69
N ALA A 336 -4.49 -13.62 -13.98
CA ALA A 336 -5.65 -12.97 -14.59
C ALA A 336 -5.33 -11.56 -15.12
N ILE A 337 -4.53 -10.78 -14.37
CA ILE A 337 -4.06 -9.45 -14.80
C ILE A 337 -3.25 -9.57 -16.09
N ARG A 338 -2.31 -10.53 -16.17
CA ARG A 338 -1.55 -10.79 -17.41
C ARG A 338 -2.46 -11.16 -18.58
N GLY A 339 -3.45 -12.02 -18.34
CA GLY A 339 -4.46 -12.38 -19.35
C GLY A 339 -5.25 -11.18 -19.89
N GLU A 340 -5.67 -10.26 -19.02
CA GLU A 340 -6.34 -9.00 -19.40
C GLU A 340 -5.44 -8.07 -20.24
N LEU A 341 -4.13 -8.18 -20.07
CA LEU A 341 -3.13 -7.48 -20.87
C LEU A 341 -2.75 -8.22 -22.16
N GLY A 342 -3.28 -9.42 -22.39
CA GLY A 342 -2.94 -10.26 -23.54
C GLY A 342 -1.56 -10.93 -23.44
N LEU A 343 -1.07 -11.13 -22.22
CA LEU A 343 0.20 -11.79 -21.91
C LEU A 343 -0.07 -13.22 -21.40
N GLU A 344 0.80 -14.16 -21.77
CA GLU A 344 0.77 -15.56 -21.29
C GLU A 344 1.44 -15.72 -19.92
#